data_AF-A0A944JTE3-F1
#
_entry.id   AF-A0A944JTE3-F1
#
_cell.length_a   1.000
_cell.length_b   1.000
_cell.length_c   1.000
_cell.angle_alpha   90.00
_cell.angle_beta   90.00
_cell.angle_gamma   90.00
#
_symmetry.space_group_name_H-M   'P 1'
#
loop_
_entity.id
_entity.type
_entity.pdbx_description
1 polymer ?
#
loop_
_entity_poly.entity_id
_entity_poly.type
_entity_poly.pdbx_seq_one_letter_code
_entity_poly.pdbx_strand_id
1 'polypeptide(L)'
;MPTAEEDRSSRRLAWCVAHLLRHAPDHVVDDLIGRLDAPARKYLCRDEWLSPSTVTLLLRHGSEEDRQYVARNPHVVGRPLPGLPGPARYAARSGPSPELLREVGPGPFTTGELIALLRRHTRRPRVPLALLRMPHAPLDAGTLLREHAREPLPPTAVEALLLVGGLPREVCRALLDAGTQDTAGYRWYRPAVRAVRMGLLTCDELAAHVAPAHRTLLLADLPETRGLRWSLPEWTGMRTAVARALRPLRDDPRLWAELLRHAPAFRGTLPVLVARIVRGTLPESADDGPAVFGLAAAVRSLAPRAAEPVGGVERELALASLAVPMESVQEDIRWVRDCLARGLLTGEDVIRHKAPACWALDEDHWLGDVNHPDRHDWAAPVLAARAEADRLFAVAVGADPDAWWRVAVTLPDFAGTLPHLLLRVTEGGSVSGRS
;
A
#
# COMPACT_ATOMS: atom_id res chain seq x y z
N MET A 1 21.71 -31.34 1.58
CA MET A 1 20.55 -31.12 0.68
C MET A 1 19.30 -31.23 1.52
N PRO A 2 18.35 -30.28 1.43
CA PRO A 2 17.11 -30.36 2.18
C PRO A 2 16.27 -31.56 1.70
N THR A 3 15.55 -32.18 2.63
CA THR A 3 14.61 -33.27 2.30
C THR A 3 13.36 -32.73 1.60
N ALA A 4 12.62 -33.58 0.89
CA ALA A 4 11.37 -33.19 0.21
C ALA A 4 10.26 -32.73 1.16
N GLU A 5 10.39 -33.02 2.46
CA GLU A 5 9.47 -32.59 3.51
C GLU A 5 9.86 -31.22 4.09
N GLU A 6 11.16 -30.99 4.29
CA GLU A 6 11.71 -29.67 4.65
C GLU A 6 11.40 -28.61 3.58
N ASP A 7 11.49 -28.99 2.30
CA ASP A 7 11.19 -28.10 1.17
C ASP A 7 9.70 -27.74 1.11
N ARG A 8 8.80 -28.72 1.34
CA ARG A 8 7.35 -28.47 1.43
C ARG A 8 6.99 -27.57 2.61
N SER A 9 7.62 -27.78 3.76
CA SER A 9 7.40 -26.98 4.97
C SER A 9 7.87 -25.54 4.76
N SER A 10 9.04 -25.36 4.16
CA SER A 10 9.59 -24.03 3.79
C SER A 10 8.67 -23.29 2.83
N ARG A 11 8.15 -23.98 1.81
CA ARG A 11 7.20 -23.41 0.84
C ARG A 11 5.89 -22.99 1.52
N ARG A 12 5.34 -23.82 2.39
CA ARG A 12 4.08 -23.54 3.10
C ARG A 12 4.23 -22.36 4.07
N LEU A 13 5.34 -22.31 4.79
CA LEU A 13 5.68 -21.18 5.66
C LEU A 13 5.81 -19.89 4.85
N ALA A 14 6.56 -19.92 3.74
CA ALA A 14 6.75 -18.75 2.88
C ALA A 14 5.42 -18.20 2.34
N TRP A 15 4.53 -19.07 1.89
CA TRP A 15 3.19 -18.72 1.43
C TRP A 15 2.35 -18.08 2.54
N CYS A 16 2.27 -18.70 3.72
CA CYS A 16 1.59 -18.15 4.89
C CYS A 16 2.17 -16.79 5.32
N VAL A 17 3.49 -16.64 5.30
CA VAL A 17 4.16 -15.37 5.60
C VAL A 17 3.80 -14.32 4.56
N ALA A 18 3.77 -14.65 3.27
CA ALA A 18 3.37 -13.70 2.22
C ALA A 18 1.99 -13.09 2.48
N HIS A 19 1.02 -13.89 2.96
CA HIS A 19 -0.29 -13.39 3.37
C HIS A 19 -0.21 -12.44 4.56
N LEU A 20 0.55 -12.81 5.61
CA LEU A 20 0.72 -11.97 6.81
C LEU A 20 1.41 -10.63 6.50
N LEU A 21 2.39 -10.62 5.59
CA LEU A 21 3.12 -9.41 5.21
C LEU A 21 2.23 -8.34 4.53
N ARG A 22 1.03 -8.71 4.06
CA ARG A 22 0.03 -7.75 3.55
C ARG A 22 -0.55 -6.87 4.66
N HIS A 23 -0.51 -7.34 5.90
CA HIS A 23 -1.16 -6.77 7.08
C HIS A 23 -0.17 -6.24 8.13
N ALA A 24 1.09 -6.65 8.04
CA ALA A 24 2.14 -6.25 8.96
C ALA A 24 2.61 -4.79 8.73
N PRO A 25 2.93 -4.03 9.78
CA PRO A 25 3.69 -2.78 9.65
C PRO A 25 5.09 -3.02 9.06
N ASP A 26 5.67 -2.05 8.36
CA ASP A 26 6.98 -2.22 7.70
C ASP A 26 8.10 -2.73 8.62
N HIS A 27 8.19 -2.27 9.89
CA HIS A 27 9.22 -2.74 10.82
C HIS A 27 9.03 -4.21 11.22
N VAL A 28 7.78 -4.70 11.22
CA VAL A 28 7.46 -6.12 11.41
C VAL A 28 7.77 -6.90 10.14
N VAL A 29 7.49 -6.34 8.96
CA VAL A 29 7.82 -6.98 7.67
C VAL A 29 9.33 -7.24 7.58
N ASP A 30 10.15 -6.22 7.88
CA ASP A 30 11.61 -6.34 7.88
C ASP A 30 12.10 -7.44 8.85
N ASP A 31 11.54 -7.49 10.07
CA ASP A 31 11.86 -8.51 11.07
C ASP A 31 11.45 -9.93 10.62
N LEU A 32 10.21 -10.10 10.13
CA LEU A 32 9.70 -11.40 9.66
C LEU A 32 10.55 -11.95 8.49
N ILE A 33 10.92 -11.10 7.53
CA ILE A 33 11.80 -11.50 6.42
C ILE A 33 13.17 -11.92 6.95
N GLY A 34 13.72 -11.20 7.93
CA GLY A 34 15.01 -11.49 8.54
C GLY A 34 15.05 -12.85 9.25
N ARG A 35 13.92 -13.28 9.82
CA ARG A 35 13.78 -14.57 10.52
C ARG A 35 13.62 -15.78 9.60
N LEU A 36 13.24 -15.58 8.34
CA LEU A 36 13.11 -16.68 7.38
C LEU A 36 14.48 -17.28 7.06
N ASP A 37 14.55 -18.60 7.04
CA ASP A 37 15.71 -19.31 6.49
C ASP A 37 15.84 -19.07 4.96
N ALA A 38 17.00 -19.41 4.40
CA ALA A 38 17.25 -19.19 2.97
C ALA A 38 16.25 -19.91 2.05
N PRO A 39 15.84 -21.17 2.30
CA PRO A 39 14.81 -21.85 1.52
C PRO A 39 13.45 -21.14 1.54
N ALA A 40 12.91 -20.81 2.72
CA ALA A 40 11.62 -20.14 2.83
C ALA A 40 11.68 -18.73 2.22
N ARG A 41 12.79 -18.02 2.40
CA ARG A 41 12.99 -16.69 1.80
C ARG A 41 13.03 -16.73 0.27
N LYS A 42 13.66 -17.75 -0.32
CA LYS A 42 13.61 -18.00 -1.78
C LYS A 42 12.18 -18.21 -2.26
N TYR A 43 11.37 -18.98 -1.53
CA TYR A 43 9.96 -19.19 -1.88
C TYR A 43 9.14 -17.92 -1.72
N LEU A 44 9.37 -17.15 -0.65
CA LEU A 44 8.72 -15.86 -0.42
C LEU A 44 8.98 -14.92 -1.60
N CYS A 45 10.24 -14.79 -2.05
CA CYS A 45 10.60 -13.93 -3.18
C CYS A 45 9.92 -14.33 -4.50
N ARG A 46 9.44 -15.58 -4.61
CA ARG A 46 8.73 -16.12 -5.77
C ARG A 46 7.21 -16.11 -5.58
N ASP A 47 6.72 -15.69 -4.42
CA ASP A 47 5.29 -15.60 -4.16
C ASP A 47 4.62 -14.64 -5.15
N GLU A 48 3.48 -15.05 -5.67
CA GLU A 48 2.81 -14.35 -6.76
C GLU A 48 2.29 -12.98 -6.33
N TRP A 49 2.16 -12.73 -5.02
CA TRP A 49 1.39 -11.60 -4.52
C TRP A 49 2.07 -10.85 -3.39
N LEU A 50 3.40 -10.72 -3.47
CA LEU A 50 4.14 -9.86 -2.58
C LEU A 50 3.60 -8.43 -2.58
N SER A 51 3.29 -7.96 -1.37
CA SER A 51 2.77 -6.61 -1.16
C SER A 51 3.75 -5.54 -1.69
N PRO A 52 3.25 -4.35 -2.10
CA PRO A 52 4.02 -3.13 -2.40
C PRO A 52 5.26 -2.96 -1.54
N SER A 53 5.01 -2.81 -0.24
CA SER A 53 6.04 -2.60 0.76
C SER A 53 7.00 -3.78 0.84
N THR A 54 6.52 -5.02 0.84
CA THR A 54 7.39 -6.21 0.95
C THR A 54 8.43 -6.29 -0.17
N VAL A 55 8.04 -6.08 -1.42
CA VAL A 55 9.01 -6.06 -2.54
C VAL A 55 10.00 -4.91 -2.38
N THR A 56 9.52 -3.72 -2.00
CA THR A 56 10.40 -2.57 -1.75
C THR A 56 11.42 -2.86 -0.66
N LEU A 57 10.99 -3.50 0.43
CA LEU A 57 11.85 -3.88 1.55
C LEU A 57 12.85 -4.97 1.15
N LEU A 58 12.43 -5.99 0.41
CA LEU A 58 13.33 -7.02 -0.14
C LEU A 58 14.36 -6.43 -1.11
N LEU A 59 13.96 -5.52 -1.99
CA LEU A 59 14.89 -4.87 -2.92
C LEU A 59 15.91 -3.99 -2.20
N ARG A 60 15.48 -3.30 -1.15
CA ARG A 60 16.31 -2.35 -0.41
C ARG A 60 17.24 -3.06 0.58
N HIS A 61 16.65 -3.83 1.48
CA HIS A 61 17.29 -4.40 2.65
C HIS A 61 17.63 -5.88 2.51
N GLY A 62 17.09 -6.55 1.49
CA GLY A 62 17.42 -7.94 1.21
C GLY A 62 18.85 -8.12 0.69
N SER A 63 19.28 -9.37 0.69
CA SER A 63 20.54 -9.83 0.12
C SER A 63 20.55 -9.69 -1.41
N GLU A 64 21.71 -9.88 -2.03
CA GLU A 64 21.82 -9.94 -3.50
C GLU A 64 20.97 -11.06 -4.10
N GLU A 65 20.89 -12.21 -3.42
CA GLU A 65 20.04 -13.33 -3.82
C GLU A 65 18.55 -12.97 -3.77
N ASP A 66 18.10 -12.30 -2.70
CA ASP A 66 16.71 -11.83 -2.57
C ASP A 66 16.31 -10.93 -3.75
N ARG A 67 17.19 -9.97 -4.08
CA ARG A 67 17.01 -9.08 -5.24
C ARG A 67 16.94 -9.87 -6.55
N GLN A 68 17.79 -10.88 -6.70
CA GLN A 68 17.80 -11.72 -7.90
C GLN A 68 16.52 -12.55 -8.02
N TYR A 69 16.00 -13.10 -6.92
CA TYR A 69 14.76 -13.86 -6.92
C TYR A 69 13.55 -12.97 -7.22
N VAL A 70 13.45 -11.81 -6.56
CA VAL A 70 12.40 -10.82 -6.82
C VAL A 70 12.42 -10.36 -8.29
N ALA A 71 13.60 -10.09 -8.85
CA ALA A 71 13.74 -9.68 -10.25
C ALA A 71 13.28 -10.74 -11.27
N ARG A 72 13.23 -12.01 -10.86
CA ARG A 72 12.77 -13.13 -11.70
C ARG A 72 11.30 -13.49 -11.46
N ASN A 73 10.62 -12.84 -10.53
CA ASN A 73 9.22 -13.14 -10.21
C ASN A 73 8.29 -12.48 -11.25
N PRO A 74 7.55 -13.26 -12.07
CA PRO A 74 6.72 -12.72 -13.14
C PRO A 74 5.49 -11.97 -12.61
N HIS A 75 5.10 -12.16 -11.35
CA HIS A 75 3.89 -11.58 -10.75
C HIS A 75 4.16 -10.25 -10.01
N VAL A 76 5.42 -9.85 -9.86
CA VAL A 76 5.81 -8.49 -9.44
C VAL A 76 5.60 -7.52 -10.62
N VAL A 77 4.38 -7.51 -11.16
CA VAL A 77 3.97 -6.74 -12.34
C VAL A 77 3.88 -5.27 -11.97
N GLY A 78 4.64 -4.42 -12.66
CA GLY A 78 4.48 -2.96 -12.62
C GLY A 78 5.28 -2.22 -11.53
N ARG A 79 6.09 -2.93 -10.76
CA ARG A 79 7.23 -2.35 -10.00
C ARG A 79 8.47 -2.43 -10.89
N PRO A 80 9.56 -1.70 -10.68
CA PRO A 80 10.54 -1.54 -11.73
C PRO A 80 11.19 -2.89 -11.96
N LEU A 81 10.96 -3.39 -13.18
CA LEU A 81 11.55 -4.54 -13.90
C LEU A 81 10.77 -5.87 -13.75
N PRO A 82 10.18 -6.47 -14.82
CA PRO A 82 10.07 -6.12 -16.26
C PRO A 82 8.62 -5.88 -16.76
N GLY A 83 8.45 -5.11 -17.85
CA GLY A 83 7.16 -4.97 -18.59
C GLY A 83 6.60 -3.54 -18.73
N LEU A 84 7.09 -2.58 -17.94
CA LEU A 84 6.91 -1.14 -18.19
C LEU A 84 8.24 -0.52 -18.66
N PRO A 85 8.23 0.63 -19.36
CA PRO A 85 9.45 1.37 -19.67
C PRO A 85 10.26 1.63 -18.40
N GLY A 86 11.35 0.87 -18.17
CA GLY A 86 12.25 1.14 -17.05
C GLY A 86 12.92 2.52 -17.18
N PRO A 87 13.64 2.99 -16.15
CA PRO A 87 14.52 4.16 -16.27
C PRO A 87 15.40 4.07 -17.51
N ALA A 88 15.85 2.85 -17.88
CA ALA A 88 16.57 2.55 -19.11
C ALA A 88 15.80 2.89 -20.41
N ARG A 89 14.47 2.74 -20.48
CA ARG A 89 13.67 3.12 -21.66
C ARG A 89 13.32 4.62 -21.67
N TYR A 90 13.36 5.28 -20.50
CA TYR A 90 13.36 6.74 -20.40
C TYR A 90 14.74 7.35 -20.67
N ALA A 91 15.82 6.63 -20.36
CA ALA A 91 17.22 6.96 -20.63
C ALA A 91 17.61 6.62 -22.08
N ALA A 92 17.00 5.60 -22.70
CA ALA A 92 17.13 5.26 -24.12
C ALA A 92 16.30 6.17 -25.03
N ARG A 93 15.59 7.16 -24.47
CA ARG A 93 14.96 8.19 -25.31
C ARG A 93 16.04 9.05 -25.96
N SER A 94 15.72 9.53 -27.14
CA SER A 94 16.47 10.60 -27.82
C SER A 94 16.72 11.76 -26.85
N GLY A 95 17.87 12.42 -27.01
CA GLY A 95 18.23 13.61 -26.23
C GLY A 95 17.17 14.73 -26.33
N PRO A 96 17.37 15.84 -25.60
CA PRO A 96 16.48 17.00 -25.66
C PRO A 96 16.24 17.42 -27.11
N SER A 97 15.01 17.82 -27.45
CA SER A 97 14.69 18.23 -28.83
C SER A 97 15.46 19.52 -29.19
N PRO A 98 15.76 19.77 -30.47
CA PRO A 98 16.43 21.00 -30.91
C PRO A 98 15.69 22.27 -30.48
N GLU A 99 14.35 22.23 -30.41
CA GLU A 99 13.53 23.34 -29.91
C GLU A 99 13.81 23.60 -28.43
N LEU A 100 13.85 22.54 -27.61
CA LEU A 100 14.15 22.66 -26.18
C LEU A 100 15.57 23.19 -25.98
N LEU A 101 16.55 22.68 -26.73
CA LEU A 101 17.95 23.15 -26.69
C LEU A 101 18.08 24.64 -27.04
N ARG A 102 17.35 25.12 -28.07
CA ARG A 102 17.33 26.55 -28.42
C ARG A 102 16.67 27.41 -27.35
N GLU A 103 15.67 26.87 -26.65
CA GLU A 103 14.94 27.60 -25.61
C GLU A 103 15.72 27.73 -24.30
N VAL A 104 16.44 26.67 -23.89
CA VAL A 104 17.06 26.60 -22.55
C VAL A 104 18.60 26.65 -22.58
N GLY A 105 19.21 26.56 -23.77
CA GLY A 105 20.66 26.48 -23.93
C GLY A 105 21.20 25.06 -23.69
N PRO A 106 22.50 24.79 -23.99
CA PRO A 106 23.08 23.46 -23.90
C PRO A 106 23.56 23.03 -22.50
N GLY A 107 23.61 23.95 -21.52
CA GLY A 107 24.18 23.72 -20.19
C GLY A 107 25.71 23.90 -20.12
N PRO A 108 26.35 23.57 -18.97
CA PRO A 108 25.77 22.90 -17.81
C PRO A 108 24.94 23.83 -16.91
N PHE A 109 23.83 23.33 -16.38
CA PHE A 109 22.99 24.07 -15.43
C PHE A 109 23.43 23.86 -13.98
N THR A 110 23.36 24.92 -13.18
CA THR A 110 23.39 24.84 -11.72
C THR A 110 22.08 24.23 -11.18
N THR A 111 22.07 23.80 -9.91
CA THR A 111 20.85 23.27 -9.27
C THR A 111 19.71 24.31 -9.30
N GLY A 112 20.01 25.59 -9.05
CA GLY A 112 19.02 26.67 -9.09
C GLY A 112 18.43 26.92 -10.48
N GLU A 113 19.26 26.95 -11.52
CA GLU A 113 18.81 27.10 -12.91
C GLU A 113 17.92 25.92 -13.34
N LEU A 114 18.32 24.70 -12.98
CA LEU A 114 17.55 23.50 -13.28
C LEU A 114 16.18 23.51 -12.59
N ILE A 115 16.11 23.94 -11.33
CA ILE A 115 14.83 24.13 -10.60
C ILE A 115 13.94 25.15 -11.31
N ALA A 116 14.50 26.29 -11.72
CA ALA A 116 13.76 27.31 -12.45
C ALA A 116 13.20 26.78 -13.78
N LEU A 117 13.99 26.00 -14.53
CA LEU A 117 13.55 25.35 -15.77
C LEU A 117 12.44 24.33 -15.50
N LEU A 118 12.55 23.51 -14.45
CA LEU A 118 11.51 22.55 -14.06
C LEU A 118 10.19 23.24 -13.70
N ARG A 119 10.25 24.39 -13.02
CA ARG A 119 9.07 25.23 -12.72
C ARG A 119 8.47 25.87 -13.98
N ARG A 120 9.30 26.29 -14.93
CA ARG A 120 8.83 26.90 -16.19
C ARG A 120 8.09 25.91 -17.09
N HIS A 121 8.50 24.64 -17.11
CA HIS A 121 8.02 23.63 -18.06
C HIS A 121 6.99 22.64 -17.51
N THR A 122 6.03 23.12 -16.70
CA THR A 122 5.04 22.27 -15.99
C THR A 122 4.08 21.51 -16.90
N ARG A 123 3.65 22.13 -18.00
CA ARG A 123 2.53 21.67 -18.86
C ARG A 123 2.90 20.52 -19.80
N ARG A 124 4.18 20.22 -19.97
CA ARG A 124 4.68 19.17 -20.88
C ARG A 124 5.30 18.04 -20.06
N PRO A 125 4.61 16.91 -19.82
CA PRO A 125 5.08 15.82 -18.95
C PRO A 125 6.42 15.21 -19.34
N ARG A 126 6.87 15.43 -20.58
CA ARG A 126 8.11 14.88 -21.13
C ARG A 126 9.33 15.80 -20.97
N VAL A 127 9.12 17.11 -20.79
CA VAL A 127 10.21 18.10 -20.74
C VAL A 127 11.04 17.97 -19.46
N PRO A 128 10.46 17.78 -18.25
CA PRO A 128 11.26 17.60 -17.03
C PRO A 128 12.33 16.50 -17.13
N LEU A 129 11.99 15.35 -17.71
CA LEU A 129 12.95 14.26 -17.91
C LEU A 129 14.03 14.58 -18.94
N ALA A 130 13.72 15.39 -19.95
CA ALA A 130 14.71 15.84 -20.92
C ALA A 130 15.69 16.82 -20.26
N LEU A 131 15.19 17.76 -19.46
CA LEU A 131 16.01 18.72 -18.70
C LEU A 131 16.95 18.03 -17.72
N LEU A 132 16.47 17.02 -16.98
CA LEU A 132 17.28 16.22 -16.04
C LEU A 132 18.32 15.32 -16.74
N ARG A 133 18.30 15.22 -18.07
CA ARG A 133 19.31 14.51 -18.86
C ARG A 133 20.31 15.45 -19.53
N MET A 134 20.07 16.75 -19.47
CA MET A 134 21.01 17.75 -19.96
C MET A 134 22.20 17.89 -19.00
N PRO A 135 23.37 18.36 -19.46
CA PRO A 135 24.49 18.63 -18.57
C PRO A 135 24.06 19.54 -17.42
N HIS A 136 24.32 19.12 -16.19
CA HIS A 136 24.08 19.92 -14.99
C HIS A 136 25.09 19.53 -13.91
N ALA A 137 25.39 20.46 -13.00
CA ALA A 137 26.11 20.15 -11.78
C ALA A 137 25.36 19.05 -10.99
N PRO A 138 26.03 18.27 -10.14
CA PRO A 138 25.36 17.37 -9.22
C PRO A 138 24.25 18.10 -8.46
N LEU A 139 23.05 17.50 -8.41
CA LEU A 139 21.92 18.08 -7.71
C LEU A 139 22.24 18.21 -6.22
N ASP A 140 22.34 19.44 -5.74
CA ASP A 140 22.49 19.70 -4.30
C ASP A 140 21.14 19.48 -3.61
N ALA A 141 21.03 18.40 -2.85
CA ALA A 141 19.84 18.04 -2.09
C ALA A 141 19.38 19.17 -1.15
N GLY A 142 20.33 19.88 -0.52
CA GLY A 142 20.00 20.97 0.40
C GLY A 142 19.32 22.14 -0.31
N THR A 143 19.87 22.57 -1.44
CA THR A 143 19.27 23.62 -2.29
C THR A 143 17.94 23.17 -2.87
N LEU A 144 17.84 21.94 -3.38
CA LEU A 144 16.58 21.40 -3.92
C LEU A 144 15.45 21.44 -2.89
N LEU A 145 15.71 20.98 -1.66
CA LEU A 145 14.71 20.97 -0.60
C LEU A 145 14.34 22.38 -0.12
N ARG A 146 15.33 23.27 0.02
CA ARG A 146 15.07 24.66 0.42
C ARG A 146 14.20 25.38 -0.60
N GLU A 147 14.51 25.21 -1.88
CA GLU A 147 13.73 25.79 -2.97
C GLU A 147 12.34 25.17 -3.06
N HIS A 148 12.22 23.84 -2.91
CA HIS A 148 10.93 23.16 -2.91
C HIS A 148 10.04 23.61 -1.74
N ALA A 149 10.59 23.76 -0.54
CA ALA A 149 9.84 24.25 0.62
C ALA A 149 9.38 25.71 0.44
N ARG A 150 10.18 26.54 -0.23
CA ARG A 150 9.81 27.94 -0.52
C ARG A 150 8.72 28.04 -1.58
N GLU A 151 8.88 27.29 -2.66
CA GLU A 151 7.93 27.25 -3.78
C GLU A 151 7.89 25.82 -4.32
N PRO A 152 6.86 25.03 -3.98
CA PRO A 152 6.83 23.62 -4.32
C PRO A 152 6.94 23.38 -5.81
N LEU A 153 7.72 22.36 -6.17
CA LEU A 153 7.90 21.96 -7.56
C LEU A 153 6.58 21.42 -8.13
N PRO A 154 6.34 21.60 -9.44
CA PRO A 154 5.19 21.00 -10.10
C PRO A 154 5.22 19.46 -10.00
N PRO A 155 4.06 18.77 -9.89
CA PRO A 155 4.02 17.31 -9.79
C PRO A 155 4.76 16.56 -10.90
N THR A 156 4.78 17.11 -12.13
CA THR A 156 5.51 16.52 -13.26
C THR A 156 7.03 16.60 -13.10
N ALA A 157 7.54 17.64 -12.45
CA ALA A 157 8.96 17.77 -12.11
C ALA A 157 9.35 16.83 -10.97
N VAL A 158 8.51 16.74 -9.93
CA VAL A 158 8.71 15.77 -8.84
C VAL A 158 8.70 14.33 -9.36
N GLU A 159 7.71 13.96 -10.20
CA GLU A 159 7.66 12.64 -10.83
C GLU A 159 8.95 12.35 -11.61
N ALA A 160 9.50 13.33 -12.31
CA ALA A 160 10.72 13.19 -13.10
C ALA A 160 11.98 13.02 -12.23
N LEU A 161 12.09 13.80 -11.15
CA LEU A 161 13.18 13.67 -10.16
C LEU A 161 13.19 12.28 -9.51
N LEU A 162 12.02 11.78 -9.11
CA LEU A 162 11.86 10.42 -8.56
C LEU A 162 12.18 9.34 -9.61
N LEU A 163 11.90 9.59 -10.89
CA LEU A 163 12.19 8.65 -11.98
C LEU A 163 13.68 8.55 -12.32
N VAL A 164 14.42 9.67 -12.26
CA VAL A 164 15.86 9.69 -12.51
C VAL A 164 16.62 8.99 -11.38
N GLY A 165 16.11 9.09 -10.15
CA GLY A 165 16.69 8.43 -8.98
C GLY A 165 17.96 9.12 -8.47
N GLY A 166 18.68 8.43 -7.58
CA GLY A 166 19.90 8.97 -6.95
C GLY A 166 19.67 10.00 -5.84
N LEU A 167 18.42 10.24 -5.45
CA LEU A 167 18.07 11.13 -4.34
C LEU A 167 18.04 10.37 -3.00
N PRO A 168 18.54 10.99 -1.91
CA PRO A 168 18.34 10.45 -0.56
C PRO A 168 16.86 10.27 -0.22
N ARG A 169 16.57 9.32 0.68
CA ARG A 169 15.19 8.96 1.05
C ARG A 169 14.43 10.13 1.65
N GLU A 170 15.10 10.92 2.48
CA GLU A 170 14.57 12.12 3.12
C GLU A 170 14.17 13.16 2.07
N VAL A 171 14.95 13.26 0.99
CA VAL A 171 14.64 14.15 -0.14
C VAL A 171 13.42 13.65 -0.90
N CYS A 172 13.33 12.34 -1.19
CA CYS A 172 12.15 11.75 -1.83
C CYS A 172 10.86 12.02 -1.03
N ARG A 173 10.90 11.89 0.30
CA ARG A 173 9.76 12.19 1.19
C ARG A 173 9.38 13.66 1.12
N ALA A 174 10.36 14.56 1.30
CA ALA A 174 10.13 15.99 1.33
C ALA A 174 9.65 16.55 -0.02
N LEU A 175 10.04 15.96 -1.15
CA LEU A 175 9.53 16.33 -2.47
C LEU A 175 8.04 16.01 -2.70
N LEU A 176 7.45 15.14 -1.87
CA LEU A 176 6.02 14.82 -1.92
C LEU A 176 5.16 15.78 -1.08
N ASP A 177 5.79 16.59 -0.22
CA ASP A 177 5.12 17.71 0.44
C ASP A 177 4.99 18.86 -0.57
N ALA A 178 3.81 18.98 -1.18
CA ALA A 178 3.59 20.09 -2.10
C ALA A 178 2.87 21.29 -1.48
N GLY A 179 2.92 21.42 -0.15
CA GLY A 179 2.39 22.58 0.57
C GLY A 179 0.93 22.89 0.18
N THR A 180 0.63 24.16 -0.09
CA THR A 180 -0.73 24.59 -0.47
C THR A 180 -1.02 24.46 -1.97
N GLN A 181 -0.24 23.69 -2.73
CA GLN A 181 -0.54 23.49 -4.15
C GLN A 181 -1.90 22.82 -4.34
N ASP A 182 -2.64 23.33 -5.32
CA ASP A 182 -3.98 22.88 -5.66
C ASP A 182 -4.01 21.39 -6.08
N THR A 183 -4.87 20.61 -5.42
CA THR A 183 -5.14 19.21 -5.73
C THR A 183 -6.12 19.04 -6.90
N ALA A 184 -6.75 20.11 -7.39
CA ALA A 184 -7.64 20.07 -8.55
C ALA A 184 -6.87 19.83 -9.88
N GLY A 185 -5.55 19.98 -9.87
CA GLY A 185 -4.70 19.69 -11.01
C GLY A 185 -4.76 18.21 -11.43
N TYR A 186 -5.00 17.94 -12.72
CA TYR A 186 -4.94 16.61 -13.30
C TYR A 186 -3.56 15.99 -12.96
N ARG A 187 -3.55 14.93 -12.14
CA ARG A 187 -2.40 14.06 -11.84
C ARG A 187 -1.45 14.43 -10.68
N TRP A 188 -1.88 15.22 -9.70
CA TRP A 188 -1.09 15.54 -8.50
C TRP A 188 -0.55 14.29 -7.75
N TYR A 189 -1.27 13.16 -7.84
CA TYR A 189 -0.96 11.91 -7.13
C TYR A 189 0.13 11.06 -7.82
N ARG A 190 0.50 11.37 -9.07
CA ARG A 190 1.46 10.55 -9.84
C ARG A 190 2.82 10.41 -9.18
N PRO A 191 3.42 11.45 -8.58
CA PRO A 191 4.66 11.31 -7.82
C PRO A 191 4.58 10.25 -6.71
N ALA A 192 3.50 10.21 -5.94
CA ALA A 192 3.31 9.23 -4.87
C ALA A 192 3.21 7.80 -5.44
N VAL A 193 2.40 7.61 -6.50
CA VAL A 193 2.32 6.32 -7.20
C VAL A 193 3.68 5.90 -7.74
N ARG A 194 4.44 6.85 -8.29
CA ARG A 194 5.77 6.61 -8.81
C ARG A 194 6.75 6.23 -7.71
N ALA A 195 6.73 6.90 -6.55
CA ALA A 195 7.62 6.62 -5.45
C ALA A 195 7.48 5.18 -4.95
N VAL A 196 6.24 4.71 -4.76
CA VAL A 196 5.95 3.32 -4.37
C VAL A 196 6.37 2.35 -5.46
N ARG A 197 5.98 2.63 -6.71
CA ARG A 197 6.33 1.77 -7.85
C ARG A 197 7.80 1.73 -8.15
N MET A 198 8.59 2.73 -7.75
CA MET A 198 10.04 2.75 -7.91
C MET A 198 10.79 2.17 -6.71
N GLY A 199 10.07 1.70 -5.68
CA GLY A 199 10.67 1.22 -4.44
C GLY A 199 11.40 2.32 -3.65
N LEU A 200 11.07 3.58 -3.90
CA LEU A 200 11.68 4.71 -3.19
C LEU A 200 11.06 4.91 -1.82
N LEU A 201 9.74 4.66 -1.72
CA LEU A 201 8.94 4.82 -0.50
C LEU A 201 7.93 3.67 -0.38
N THR A 202 7.56 3.32 0.83
CA THR A 202 6.43 2.40 1.12
C THR A 202 5.10 3.16 1.25
N CYS A 203 3.98 2.43 1.27
CA CYS A 203 2.67 3.04 1.54
C CYS A 203 2.58 3.64 2.96
N ASP A 204 3.20 3.01 3.95
CA ASP A 204 3.28 3.53 5.33
C ASP A 204 4.06 4.85 5.38
N GLU A 205 5.15 4.96 4.62
CA GLU A 205 5.89 6.22 4.50
C GLU A 205 5.08 7.34 3.85
N LEU A 206 4.29 7.01 2.81
CA LEU A 206 3.38 7.98 2.23
C LEU A 206 2.35 8.45 3.25
N ALA A 207 1.74 7.52 4.00
CA ALA A 207 0.76 7.85 5.03
C ALA A 207 1.34 8.71 6.16
N ALA A 208 2.60 8.46 6.54
CA ALA A 208 3.26 9.16 7.63
C ALA A 208 3.80 10.55 7.26
N HIS A 209 4.31 10.72 6.03
CA HIS A 209 5.13 11.88 5.67
C HIS A 209 4.53 12.80 4.60
N VAL A 210 3.49 12.38 3.88
CA VAL A 210 2.85 13.27 2.91
C VAL A 210 2.08 14.37 3.64
N ALA A 211 2.32 15.60 3.19
CA ALA A 211 1.62 16.80 3.60
C ALA A 211 1.09 17.54 2.36
N PRO A 212 -0.03 18.26 2.48
CA PRO A 212 -0.93 18.35 3.65
C PRO A 212 -1.76 17.08 3.90
N ALA A 213 -2.31 16.93 5.12
CA ALA A 213 -3.01 15.72 5.58
C ALA A 213 -4.13 15.25 4.65
N HIS A 214 -4.90 16.16 4.04
CA HIS A 214 -5.97 15.80 3.11
C HIS A 214 -5.47 14.99 1.90
N ARG A 215 -4.22 15.18 1.47
CA ARG A 215 -3.66 14.43 0.34
C ARG A 215 -3.48 12.96 0.65
N THR A 216 -3.04 12.65 1.87
CA THR A 216 -2.95 11.27 2.34
C THR A 216 -4.32 10.60 2.34
N LEU A 217 -5.37 11.31 2.76
CA LEU A 217 -6.75 10.81 2.71
C LEU A 217 -7.22 10.57 1.26
N LEU A 218 -6.93 11.50 0.34
CA LEU A 218 -7.25 11.33 -1.08
C LEU A 218 -6.45 10.21 -1.75
N LEU A 219 -5.19 9.95 -1.34
CA LEU A 219 -4.39 8.85 -1.88
C LEU A 219 -4.99 7.47 -1.58
N ALA A 220 -5.76 7.34 -0.50
CA ALA A 220 -6.47 6.12 -0.15
C ALA A 220 -7.76 5.90 -0.95
N ASP A 221 -8.23 6.91 -1.68
CA ASP A 221 -9.45 6.85 -2.49
C ASP A 221 -9.30 7.72 -3.75
N LEU A 222 -8.34 7.35 -4.61
CA LEU A 222 -8.10 8.05 -5.85
C LEU A 222 -9.25 7.82 -6.83
N PRO A 223 -9.76 8.88 -7.50
CA PRO A 223 -10.84 8.74 -8.47
C PRO A 223 -10.40 7.87 -9.65
N GLU A 224 -11.35 7.12 -10.20
CA GLU A 224 -11.14 6.33 -11.41
C GLU A 224 -10.82 7.25 -12.59
N THR A 225 -9.54 7.29 -12.98
CA THR A 225 -9.06 8.13 -14.09
C THR A 225 -8.21 7.30 -15.05
N ARG A 226 -8.21 7.69 -16.34
CA ARG A 226 -7.35 7.08 -17.35
C ARG A 226 -5.89 7.48 -17.09
N GLY A 227 -5.02 6.51 -16.80
CA GLY A 227 -3.57 6.73 -16.71
C GLY A 227 -2.86 5.91 -15.63
N LEU A 228 -1.74 6.45 -15.13
CA LEU A 228 -1.04 5.90 -13.96
C LEU A 228 -2.01 5.99 -12.78
N ARG A 229 -2.28 4.86 -12.13
CA ARG A 229 -3.18 4.71 -10.95
C ARG A 229 -2.63 3.62 -10.05
N TRP A 230 -3.11 3.50 -8.83
CA TRP A 230 -2.84 2.34 -8.00
C TRP A 230 -3.33 1.05 -8.69
N SER A 231 -2.54 -0.02 -8.65
CA SER A 231 -3.06 -1.37 -8.82
C SER A 231 -3.90 -1.75 -7.59
N LEU A 232 -4.75 -2.78 -7.67
CA LEU A 232 -5.54 -3.22 -6.50
C LEU A 232 -4.64 -3.52 -5.28
N PRO A 233 -3.51 -4.24 -5.41
CA PRO A 233 -2.59 -4.42 -4.28
C PRO A 233 -1.99 -3.12 -3.72
N GLU A 234 -1.66 -2.15 -4.58
CA GLU A 234 -1.16 -0.83 -4.17
C GLU A 234 -2.24 -0.01 -3.47
N TRP A 235 -3.46 -0.05 -4.00
CA TRP A 235 -4.60 0.67 -3.45
C TRP A 235 -4.90 0.15 -2.05
N THR A 236 -4.98 -1.17 -1.87
CA THR A 236 -5.23 -1.66 -0.53
C THR A 236 -4.05 -1.43 0.41
N GLY A 237 -2.81 -1.55 -0.05
CA GLY A 237 -1.65 -1.19 0.78
C GLY A 237 -1.71 0.26 1.26
N MET A 238 -2.11 1.20 0.39
CA MET A 238 -2.33 2.60 0.77
C MET A 238 -3.50 2.75 1.75
N ARG A 239 -4.63 2.08 1.53
CA ARG A 239 -5.78 2.12 2.45
C ARG A 239 -5.46 1.56 3.82
N THR A 240 -4.75 0.44 3.90
CA THR A 240 -4.25 -0.16 5.14
C THR A 240 -3.33 0.81 5.90
N ALA A 241 -2.36 1.42 5.21
CA ALA A 241 -1.47 2.42 5.80
C ALA A 241 -2.24 3.62 6.39
N VAL A 242 -3.23 4.14 5.66
CA VAL A 242 -4.08 5.24 6.13
C VAL A 242 -4.98 4.79 7.29
N ALA A 243 -5.58 3.61 7.23
CA ALA A 243 -6.39 3.07 8.31
C ALA A 243 -5.61 2.93 9.62
N ARG A 244 -4.33 2.51 9.56
CA ARG A 244 -3.44 2.49 10.74
C ARG A 244 -3.22 3.89 11.31
N ALA A 245 -2.99 4.90 10.46
CA ALA A 245 -2.84 6.28 10.91
C ALA A 245 -4.14 6.86 11.52
N LEU A 246 -5.30 6.42 11.04
CA LEU A 246 -6.63 6.84 11.53
C LEU A 246 -7.12 6.05 12.75
N ARG A 247 -6.49 4.91 13.09
CA ARG A 247 -6.87 4.04 14.21
C ARG A 247 -7.18 4.78 15.53
N PRO A 248 -6.45 5.84 15.93
CA PRO A 248 -6.76 6.58 17.15
C PRO A 248 -8.16 7.21 17.19
N LEU A 249 -8.81 7.45 16.03
CA LEU A 249 -10.17 7.99 15.95
C LEU A 249 -11.25 6.96 16.37
N ARG A 250 -10.94 5.66 16.32
CA ARG A 250 -11.88 4.55 16.61
C ARG A 250 -13.18 4.70 15.81
N ASP A 251 -14.29 4.19 16.35
CA ASP A 251 -15.63 4.32 15.78
C ASP A 251 -16.35 5.60 16.26
N ASP A 252 -15.64 6.61 16.80
CA ASP A 252 -16.26 7.82 17.33
C ASP A 252 -16.63 8.81 16.20
N PRO A 253 -17.93 8.95 15.85
CA PRO A 253 -18.35 9.80 14.74
C PRO A 253 -17.97 11.27 14.91
N ARG A 254 -17.78 11.74 16.15
CA ARG A 254 -17.36 13.12 16.44
C ARG A 254 -15.93 13.36 15.96
N LEU A 255 -15.02 12.43 16.24
CA LEU A 255 -13.62 12.55 15.83
C LEU A 255 -13.46 12.47 14.30
N TRP A 256 -14.30 11.67 13.63
CA TRP A 256 -14.37 11.63 12.17
C TRP A 256 -14.90 12.94 11.57
N ALA A 257 -15.86 13.61 12.23
CA ALA A 257 -16.33 14.93 11.82
C ALA A 257 -15.24 16.00 11.98
N GLU A 258 -14.47 15.97 13.08
CA GLU A 258 -13.32 16.86 13.27
C GLU A 258 -12.23 16.64 12.21
N LEU A 259 -11.98 15.38 11.81
CA LEU A 259 -11.06 15.08 10.70
C LEU A 259 -11.50 15.76 9.40
N LEU A 260 -12.78 15.64 9.05
CA LEU A 260 -13.35 16.28 7.86
C LEU A 260 -13.26 17.80 7.91
N ARG A 261 -13.52 18.40 9.07
CA ARG A 261 -13.48 19.85 9.27
C ARG A 261 -12.06 20.40 9.10
N HIS A 262 -11.07 19.73 9.70
CA HIS A 262 -9.72 20.30 9.81
C HIS A 262 -8.74 19.84 8.72
N ALA A 263 -8.95 18.69 8.07
CA ALA A 263 -8.02 18.17 7.05
C ALA A 263 -7.75 19.12 5.87
N PRO A 264 -8.72 19.89 5.33
CA PRO A 264 -8.47 20.81 4.21
C PRO A 264 -7.40 21.87 4.50
N ALA A 265 -7.47 22.49 5.69
CA ALA A 265 -6.60 23.61 6.08
C ALA A 265 -5.32 23.15 6.81
N PHE A 266 -5.27 21.90 7.28
CA PHE A 266 -4.13 21.40 8.05
C PHE A 266 -2.92 21.10 7.17
N ARG A 267 -1.90 21.97 7.23
CA ARG A 267 -0.67 21.87 6.44
C ARG A 267 0.26 20.73 6.82
N GLY A 268 0.13 20.16 8.03
CA GLY A 268 0.97 19.05 8.48
C GLY A 268 0.52 17.69 7.95
N THR A 269 1.14 16.63 8.44
CA THR A 269 0.85 15.25 8.04
C THR A 269 -0.39 14.68 8.73
N LEU A 270 -0.98 13.63 8.15
CA LEU A 270 -2.18 12.99 8.70
C LEU A 270 -2.02 12.49 10.15
N PRO A 271 -0.92 11.82 10.54
CA PRO A 271 -0.75 11.38 11.94
C PRO A 271 -0.72 12.54 12.94
N VAL A 272 -0.13 13.68 12.56
CA VAL A 272 -0.09 14.87 13.43
C VAL A 272 -1.49 15.47 13.58
N LEU A 273 -2.28 15.51 12.50
CA LEU A 273 -3.67 15.95 12.55
C LEU A 273 -4.49 15.06 13.49
N VAL A 274 -4.44 13.75 13.29
CA VAL A 274 -5.17 12.77 14.11
C VAL A 274 -4.78 12.89 15.58
N ALA A 275 -3.48 13.02 15.88
CA ALA A 275 -3.02 13.20 17.26
C ALA A 275 -3.57 14.48 17.91
N ARG A 276 -3.72 15.57 17.15
CA ARG A 276 -4.31 16.82 17.66
C ARG A 276 -5.81 16.73 17.86
N ILE A 277 -6.53 16.05 16.95
CA ILE A 277 -7.97 15.77 17.06
C ILE A 277 -8.24 14.97 18.35
N VAL A 278 -7.53 13.86 18.54
CA VAL A 278 -7.71 12.98 19.70
C VAL A 278 -7.39 13.70 21.02
N ARG A 279 -6.43 14.62 21.01
CA ARG A 279 -6.08 15.42 22.19
C ARG A 279 -6.97 16.65 22.41
N GLY A 280 -7.87 16.97 21.48
CA GLY A 280 -8.67 18.20 21.54
C GLY A 280 -7.83 19.48 21.51
N THR A 281 -6.67 19.47 20.84
CA THR A 281 -5.72 20.61 20.79
C THR A 281 -5.75 21.39 19.48
N LEU A 282 -6.73 21.11 18.61
CA LEU A 282 -6.92 21.91 17.41
C LEU A 282 -7.54 23.26 17.78
N PRO A 283 -7.03 24.38 17.21
CA PRO A 283 -7.74 25.64 17.32
C PRO A 283 -9.10 25.53 16.63
N GLU A 284 -10.07 26.34 17.08
CA GLU A 284 -11.34 26.47 16.35
C GLU A 284 -11.05 26.75 14.88
N SER A 285 -11.64 25.93 13.99
CA SER A 285 -11.45 26.12 12.56
C SER A 285 -12.07 27.46 12.17
N ALA A 286 -11.33 28.29 11.44
CA ALA A 286 -12.02 29.22 10.55
C ALA A 286 -12.79 28.35 9.54
N ASP A 287 -14.10 28.54 9.41
CA ASP A 287 -14.96 27.77 8.51
C ASP A 287 -14.59 27.92 7.00
N ASP A 288 -13.56 28.72 6.70
CA ASP A 288 -13.09 29.08 5.34
C ASP A 288 -11.86 28.28 4.88
N GLY A 289 -11.80 26.99 5.19
CA GLY A 289 -10.82 26.09 4.55
C GLY A 289 -11.10 25.96 3.05
N PRO A 290 -10.08 25.83 2.18
CA PRO A 290 -10.31 25.62 0.75
C PRO A 290 -11.09 24.33 0.53
N ALA A 291 -12.11 24.36 -0.33
CA ALA A 291 -12.86 23.16 -0.68
C ALA A 291 -11.96 22.14 -1.40
N VAL A 292 -11.73 20.98 -0.78
CA VAL A 292 -10.94 19.89 -1.37
C VAL A 292 -11.89 18.88 -2.02
N PHE A 293 -11.89 18.86 -3.36
CA PHE A 293 -12.74 17.94 -4.13
C PHE A 293 -12.45 16.47 -3.77
N GLY A 294 -13.51 15.69 -3.55
CA GLY A 294 -13.42 14.25 -3.24
C GLY A 294 -13.07 13.90 -1.79
N LEU A 295 -12.64 14.86 -0.95
CA LEU A 295 -12.20 14.56 0.42
C LEU A 295 -13.30 13.94 1.28
N ALA A 296 -14.51 14.49 1.22
CA ALA A 296 -15.63 13.97 1.99
C ALA A 296 -16.01 12.54 1.60
N ALA A 297 -15.88 12.19 0.32
CA ALA A 297 -16.10 10.82 -0.15
C ALA A 297 -14.99 9.89 0.35
N ALA A 298 -13.72 10.33 0.24
CA ALA A 298 -12.56 9.57 0.71
C ALA A 298 -12.62 9.27 2.21
N VAL A 299 -12.97 10.24 3.06
CA VAL A 299 -13.11 9.98 4.50
C VAL A 299 -14.29 9.06 4.80
N ARG A 300 -15.43 9.23 4.11
CA ARG A 300 -16.57 8.31 4.27
C ARG A 300 -16.28 6.89 3.82
N SER A 301 -15.38 6.69 2.85
CA SER A 301 -14.96 5.36 2.42
C SER A 301 -13.96 4.71 3.38
N LEU A 302 -13.28 5.51 4.21
CA LEU A 302 -12.35 5.04 5.26
C LEU A 302 -13.02 4.83 6.61
N ALA A 303 -14.14 5.50 6.88
CA ALA A 303 -14.89 5.33 8.11
C ALA A 303 -15.39 3.88 8.26
N PRO A 304 -15.27 3.28 9.46
CA PRO A 304 -15.84 1.97 9.77
C PRO A 304 -17.33 1.92 9.38
N ARG A 305 -17.71 0.91 8.61
CA ARG A 305 -19.11 0.64 8.27
C ARG A 305 -19.48 -0.75 8.75
N ALA A 306 -20.53 -0.85 9.55
CA ALA A 306 -21.28 -2.10 9.63
C ALA A 306 -22.04 -2.24 8.30
N ALA A 307 -21.65 -3.19 7.46
CA ALA A 307 -22.53 -3.58 6.36
C ALA A 307 -23.76 -4.24 6.98
N GLU A 308 -24.96 -3.82 6.60
CA GLU A 308 -26.18 -4.53 6.99
C GLU A 308 -26.29 -5.80 6.15
N PRO A 309 -26.21 -6.99 6.76
CA PRO A 309 -26.29 -8.21 6.00
C PRO A 309 -27.73 -8.52 5.53
N VAL A 310 -27.86 -9.16 4.37
CA VAL A 310 -29.14 -9.58 3.78
C VAL A 310 -29.28 -11.10 3.91
N GLY A 311 -30.52 -11.63 3.95
CA GLY A 311 -30.79 -13.04 3.66
C GLY A 311 -31.20 -13.95 4.83
N GLY A 312 -31.31 -13.45 6.07
CA GLY A 312 -31.84 -14.23 7.20
C GLY A 312 -31.19 -15.62 7.36
N VAL A 313 -31.99 -16.69 7.25
CA VAL A 313 -31.52 -18.09 7.36
C VAL A 313 -30.49 -18.47 6.29
N GLU A 314 -30.62 -17.97 5.06
CA GLU A 314 -29.66 -18.26 3.98
C GLU A 314 -28.25 -17.77 4.34
N ARG A 315 -28.17 -16.65 5.05
CA ARG A 315 -26.91 -16.12 5.55
C ARG A 315 -26.35 -16.96 6.70
N GLU A 316 -27.18 -17.40 7.63
CA GLU A 316 -26.72 -18.25 8.74
C GLU A 316 -26.11 -19.56 8.22
N LEU A 317 -26.74 -20.16 7.21
CA LEU A 317 -26.21 -21.33 6.51
C LEU A 317 -24.89 -21.01 5.77
N ALA A 318 -24.82 -19.86 5.09
CA ALA A 318 -23.58 -19.43 4.44
C ALA A 318 -22.43 -19.22 5.44
N LEU A 319 -22.69 -18.61 6.61
CA LEU A 319 -21.70 -18.44 7.67
C LEU A 319 -21.22 -19.78 8.24
N ALA A 320 -22.16 -20.70 8.50
CA ALA A 320 -21.83 -22.04 8.99
C ALA A 320 -20.97 -22.81 7.98
N SER A 321 -21.24 -22.65 6.68
CA SER A 321 -20.49 -23.32 5.63
C SER A 321 -19.01 -22.90 5.55
N LEU A 322 -18.66 -21.67 5.97
CA LEU A 322 -17.26 -21.22 5.96
C LEU A 322 -16.36 -22.01 6.92
N ALA A 323 -16.94 -22.58 7.99
CA ALA A 323 -16.21 -23.40 8.95
C ALA A 323 -16.03 -24.85 8.50
N VAL A 324 -16.70 -25.27 7.41
CA VAL A 324 -16.70 -26.65 6.91
C VAL A 324 -16.05 -26.67 5.53
N PRO A 325 -14.87 -27.30 5.36
CA PRO A 325 -14.28 -27.48 4.04
C PRO A 325 -15.23 -28.28 3.13
N MET A 326 -15.51 -27.76 1.94
CA MET A 326 -16.26 -28.49 0.91
C MET A 326 -15.45 -29.66 0.35
N GLU A 327 -16.12 -30.56 -0.39
CA GLU A 327 -15.49 -31.77 -0.97
C GLU A 327 -14.31 -31.44 -1.89
N SER A 328 -14.35 -30.28 -2.55
CA SER A 328 -13.26 -29.77 -3.37
C SER A 328 -13.01 -28.27 -3.17
N VAL A 329 -11.76 -27.85 -3.39
CA VAL A 329 -11.36 -26.42 -3.36
C VAL A 329 -12.14 -25.61 -4.40
N GLN A 330 -12.41 -26.20 -5.57
CA GLN A 330 -13.15 -25.55 -6.65
C GLN A 330 -14.62 -25.28 -6.27
N GLU A 331 -15.25 -26.18 -5.52
CA GLU A 331 -16.61 -25.97 -5.02
C GLU A 331 -16.64 -24.96 -3.89
N ASP A 332 -15.66 -25.00 -2.99
CA ASP A 332 -15.48 -24.00 -1.94
C ASP A 332 -15.35 -22.58 -2.54
N ILE A 333 -14.48 -22.40 -3.54
CA ILE A 333 -14.35 -21.15 -4.31
C ILE A 333 -15.69 -20.72 -4.90
N ARG A 334 -16.35 -21.63 -5.65
CA ARG A 334 -17.58 -21.31 -6.36
C ARG A 334 -18.68 -20.88 -5.40
N TRP A 335 -18.81 -21.58 -4.28
CA TRP A 335 -19.81 -21.31 -3.25
C TRP A 335 -19.57 -19.98 -2.55
N VAL A 336 -18.34 -19.70 -2.11
CA VAL A 336 -18.01 -18.42 -1.46
C VAL A 336 -18.25 -17.26 -2.43
N ARG A 337 -17.86 -17.41 -3.71
CA ARG A 337 -18.13 -16.39 -4.74
C ARG A 337 -19.62 -16.15 -4.95
N ASP A 338 -20.45 -17.19 -5.03
CA ASP A 338 -21.91 -17.02 -5.17
C ASP A 338 -22.50 -16.27 -3.97
N CYS A 339 -22.08 -16.63 -2.76
CA CYS A 339 -22.53 -15.97 -1.53
C CYS A 339 -22.12 -14.49 -1.49
N LEU A 340 -20.91 -14.15 -1.93
CA LEU A 340 -20.46 -12.77 -2.06
C LEU A 340 -21.24 -12.03 -3.17
N ALA A 341 -21.53 -12.69 -4.30
CA ALA A 341 -22.30 -12.12 -5.41
C ALA A 341 -23.70 -11.69 -4.97
N ARG A 342 -24.33 -12.54 -4.15
CA ARG A 342 -25.69 -12.38 -3.63
C ARG A 342 -25.74 -11.47 -2.39
N GLY A 343 -24.60 -11.05 -1.85
CA GLY A 343 -24.51 -10.29 -0.61
C GLY A 343 -24.89 -11.08 0.65
N LEU A 344 -24.92 -12.41 0.58
CA LEU A 344 -25.14 -13.29 1.74
C LEU A 344 -23.93 -13.29 2.67
N LEU A 345 -22.73 -13.17 2.09
CA LEU A 345 -21.47 -13.00 2.81
C LEU A 345 -20.80 -11.68 2.41
N THR A 346 -19.98 -11.17 3.32
CA THR A 346 -19.04 -10.06 3.12
C THR A 346 -17.61 -10.56 3.22
N GLY A 347 -16.64 -9.74 2.80
CA GLY A 347 -15.22 -10.06 3.04
C GLY A 347 -14.87 -10.21 4.52
N GLU A 348 -15.54 -9.44 5.40
CA GLU A 348 -15.38 -9.57 6.86
C GLU A 348 -15.83 -10.95 7.36
N ASP A 349 -16.94 -11.47 6.83
CA ASP A 349 -17.45 -12.79 7.21
C ASP A 349 -16.44 -13.89 6.86
N VAL A 350 -15.84 -13.83 5.66
CA VAL A 350 -14.80 -14.77 5.24
C VAL A 350 -13.62 -14.72 6.21
N ILE A 351 -13.14 -13.54 6.57
CA ILE A 351 -12.00 -13.40 7.49
C ILE A 351 -12.28 -13.97 8.89
N ARG A 352 -13.49 -13.75 9.40
CA ARG A 352 -13.86 -14.20 10.75
C ARG A 352 -14.14 -15.70 10.83
N HIS A 353 -14.75 -16.25 9.78
CA HIS A 353 -15.39 -17.57 9.85
C HIS A 353 -14.74 -18.64 8.97
N LYS A 354 -13.93 -18.27 7.97
CA LYS A 354 -13.28 -19.25 7.10
C LYS A 354 -12.22 -20.05 7.85
N ALA A 355 -12.35 -21.37 7.79
CA ALA A 355 -11.38 -22.33 8.30
C ALA A 355 -10.80 -23.19 7.15
N PRO A 356 -9.49 -23.52 7.18
CA PRO A 356 -8.45 -23.00 8.08
C PRO A 356 -8.13 -21.50 7.87
N ALA A 357 -7.54 -20.87 8.89
CA ALA A 357 -7.23 -19.44 8.92
C ALA A 357 -6.35 -18.98 7.73
N CYS A 358 -5.48 -19.85 7.22
CA CYS A 358 -4.67 -19.55 6.05
C CYS A 358 -5.52 -19.31 4.79
N TRP A 359 -6.64 -20.03 4.63
CA TRP A 359 -7.57 -19.83 3.52
C TRP A 359 -8.39 -18.56 3.65
N ALA A 360 -8.64 -18.09 4.88
CA ALA A 360 -9.27 -16.79 5.09
C ALA A 360 -8.39 -15.66 4.53
N LEU A 361 -7.07 -15.75 4.74
CA LEU A 361 -6.08 -14.76 4.29
C LEU A 361 -5.67 -14.93 2.82
N ASP A 362 -6.01 -16.06 2.20
CA ASP A 362 -5.77 -16.31 0.79
C ASP A 362 -6.96 -15.88 -0.06
N GLU A 363 -6.92 -14.62 -0.50
CA GLU A 363 -7.89 -14.05 -1.43
C GLU A 363 -8.06 -14.88 -2.70
N ASP A 364 -7.00 -15.50 -3.24
CA ASP A 364 -7.11 -16.30 -4.45
C ASP A 364 -7.80 -17.65 -4.17
N HIS A 365 -7.66 -18.18 -2.96
CA HIS A 365 -8.38 -19.37 -2.52
C HIS A 365 -9.90 -19.19 -2.53
N TRP A 366 -10.44 -18.00 -2.26
CA TRP A 366 -11.91 -17.81 -2.25
C TRP A 366 -12.45 -16.91 -3.36
N LEU A 367 -11.56 -16.29 -4.14
CA LEU A 367 -11.91 -15.57 -5.37
C LEU A 367 -11.58 -16.34 -6.65
N GLY A 368 -10.75 -17.39 -6.61
CA GLY A 368 -10.38 -18.24 -7.75
C GLY A 368 -9.22 -17.71 -8.62
N ASP A 369 -8.56 -18.63 -9.34
CA ASP A 369 -7.24 -18.42 -9.98
C ASP A 369 -7.29 -17.85 -11.44
N VAL A 370 -6.73 -16.64 -11.59
CA VAL A 370 -5.78 -16.08 -12.60
C VAL A 370 -5.89 -16.39 -14.11
N ASN A 371 -7.03 -16.80 -14.66
CA ASN A 371 -7.28 -16.68 -16.12
C ASN A 371 -8.43 -15.74 -16.51
N HIS A 372 -8.99 -14.99 -15.56
CA HIS A 372 -10.11 -14.09 -15.80
C HIS A 372 -9.79 -12.66 -15.31
N PRO A 373 -10.24 -11.59 -15.99
CA PRO A 373 -10.04 -10.19 -15.56
C PRO A 373 -10.69 -9.81 -14.22
N ASP A 374 -11.31 -10.75 -13.51
CA ASP A 374 -12.44 -10.50 -12.61
C ASP A 374 -12.06 -9.98 -11.21
N ARG A 375 -10.82 -10.10 -10.70
CA ARG A 375 -10.54 -9.61 -9.33
C ARG A 375 -10.77 -8.09 -9.16
N HIS A 376 -10.76 -7.35 -10.26
CA HIS A 376 -11.11 -5.93 -10.29
C HIS A 376 -12.63 -5.70 -10.11
N ASP A 377 -13.47 -6.69 -10.46
CA ASP A 377 -14.92 -6.66 -10.27
C ASP A 377 -15.31 -6.95 -8.80
N TRP A 378 -14.40 -7.53 -8.01
CA TRP A 378 -14.61 -7.90 -6.60
C TRP A 378 -13.86 -7.01 -5.61
N ALA A 379 -13.61 -5.75 -5.97
CA ALA A 379 -12.86 -4.83 -5.12
C ALA A 379 -13.48 -4.63 -3.73
N ALA A 380 -14.82 -4.57 -3.62
CA ALA A 380 -15.49 -4.33 -2.36
C ALA A 380 -15.27 -5.46 -1.32
N PRO A 381 -15.50 -6.75 -1.64
CA PRO A 381 -15.15 -7.84 -0.73
C PRO A 381 -13.68 -7.89 -0.32
N VAL A 382 -12.75 -7.65 -1.25
CA VAL A 382 -11.31 -7.62 -0.95
C VAL A 382 -10.97 -6.54 0.07
N LEU A 383 -11.51 -5.33 -0.13
CA LEU A 383 -11.28 -4.22 0.78
C LEU A 383 -11.88 -4.49 2.17
N ALA A 384 -13.08 -5.08 2.24
CA ALA A 384 -13.72 -5.44 3.50
C ALA A 384 -12.94 -6.53 4.26
N ALA A 385 -12.51 -7.58 3.55
CA ALA A 385 -11.68 -8.64 4.13
C ALA A 385 -10.37 -8.07 4.70
N ARG A 386 -9.63 -7.28 3.91
CA ARG A 386 -8.36 -6.72 4.39
C ARG A 386 -8.54 -5.77 5.57
N ALA A 387 -9.59 -4.94 5.55
CA ALA A 387 -9.89 -4.07 6.68
C ALA A 387 -10.18 -4.87 7.97
N GLU A 388 -10.93 -5.96 7.87
CA GLU A 388 -11.21 -6.83 9.03
C GLU A 388 -9.95 -7.54 9.52
N ALA A 389 -9.15 -8.12 8.63
CA ALA A 389 -7.90 -8.77 9.00
C ALA A 389 -6.96 -7.79 9.72
N ASP A 390 -6.80 -6.57 9.16
CA ASP A 390 -6.00 -5.51 9.77
C ASP A 390 -6.52 -5.13 11.16
N ARG A 391 -7.85 -5.08 11.35
CA ARG A 391 -8.48 -4.81 12.66
C ARG A 391 -8.18 -5.92 13.66
N LEU A 392 -8.32 -7.18 13.26
CA LEU A 392 -8.02 -8.33 14.12
C LEU A 392 -6.54 -8.39 14.53
N PHE A 393 -5.62 -8.24 13.57
CA PHE A 393 -4.19 -8.18 13.86
C PHE A 393 -3.83 -6.99 14.75
N ALA A 394 -4.42 -5.83 14.51
CA ALA A 394 -4.20 -4.63 15.32
C ALA A 394 -4.55 -4.83 16.79
N VAL A 395 -5.68 -5.50 17.05
CA VAL A 395 -6.18 -5.75 18.40
C VAL A 395 -5.37 -6.85 19.09
N ALA A 396 -5.06 -7.93 18.38
CA ALA A 396 -4.41 -9.09 18.98
C ALA A 396 -2.89 -8.91 19.14
N VAL A 397 -2.17 -8.58 18.07
CA VAL A 397 -0.70 -8.62 18.04
C VAL A 397 -0.06 -7.25 17.88
N GLY A 398 -0.79 -6.27 17.36
CA GLY A 398 -0.32 -4.89 17.21
C GLY A 398 0.98 -4.80 16.42
N ALA A 399 2.00 -4.19 17.03
CA ALA A 399 3.31 -3.94 16.42
C ALA A 399 4.42 -4.85 16.97
N ASP A 400 4.09 -5.89 17.75
CA ASP A 400 5.03 -6.82 18.38
C ASP A 400 5.56 -7.86 17.36
N PRO A 401 6.83 -7.77 16.92
CA PRO A 401 7.37 -8.69 15.93
C PRO A 401 7.37 -10.15 16.40
N ASP A 402 7.51 -10.41 17.70
CA ASP A 402 7.52 -11.78 18.22
C ASP A 402 6.13 -12.42 18.18
N ALA A 403 5.09 -11.64 18.47
CA ALA A 403 3.70 -12.10 18.29
C ALA A 403 3.40 -12.41 16.82
N TRP A 404 3.82 -11.54 15.90
CA TRP A 404 3.69 -11.78 14.46
C TRP A 404 4.43 -13.03 14.01
N TRP A 405 5.65 -13.27 14.51
CA TRP A 405 6.40 -14.49 14.21
C TRP A 405 5.70 -15.74 14.74
N ARG A 406 5.13 -15.70 15.95
CA ARG A 406 4.31 -16.80 16.50
C ARG A 406 3.10 -17.10 15.62
N VAL A 407 2.42 -16.08 15.10
CA VAL A 407 1.35 -16.27 14.10
C VAL A 407 1.91 -16.96 12.86
N ALA A 408 3.01 -16.46 12.29
CA ALA A 408 3.60 -16.97 11.07
C ALA A 408 3.98 -18.46 11.13
N VAL A 409 4.56 -18.92 12.24
CA VAL A 409 4.95 -20.33 12.40
C VAL A 409 3.77 -21.24 12.76
N THR A 410 2.69 -20.70 13.35
CA THR A 410 1.51 -21.48 13.73
C THR A 410 0.49 -21.58 12.59
N LEU A 411 0.40 -20.55 11.75
CA LEU A 411 -0.60 -20.41 10.69
C LEU A 411 -0.64 -21.59 9.71
N PRO A 412 0.50 -22.15 9.23
CA PRO A 412 0.48 -23.26 8.28
C PRO A 412 -0.41 -24.42 8.73
N ASP A 413 -0.29 -24.84 9.99
CA ASP A 413 -0.94 -26.05 10.51
C ASP A 413 -2.19 -25.76 11.35
N PHE A 414 -2.62 -24.50 11.43
CA PHE A 414 -3.77 -24.12 12.24
C PHE A 414 -5.10 -24.37 11.51
N ALA A 415 -5.87 -25.34 12.00
CA ALA A 415 -7.14 -25.76 11.39
C ALA A 415 -8.34 -24.82 11.69
N GLY A 416 -8.23 -23.95 12.70
CA GLY A 416 -9.32 -23.06 13.10
C GLY A 416 -9.37 -21.77 12.30
N THR A 417 -10.22 -20.83 12.70
CA THR A 417 -10.37 -19.51 12.06
C THR A 417 -9.32 -18.50 12.53
N LEU A 418 -9.14 -17.40 11.80
CA LEU A 418 -8.17 -16.36 12.14
C LEU A 418 -8.36 -15.80 13.58
N PRO A 419 -9.57 -15.46 14.05
CA PRO A 419 -9.77 -15.06 15.45
C PRO A 419 -9.25 -16.08 16.48
N HIS A 420 -9.50 -17.38 16.26
CA HIS A 420 -9.02 -18.44 17.16
C HIS A 420 -7.50 -18.56 17.16
N LEU A 421 -6.85 -18.40 16.00
CA LEU A 421 -5.40 -18.38 15.90
C LEU A 421 -4.81 -17.22 16.71
N LEU A 422 -5.39 -16.04 16.55
CA LEU A 422 -4.92 -14.83 17.22
C LEU A 422 -5.07 -14.92 18.74
N LEU A 423 -6.23 -15.38 19.24
CA LEU A 423 -6.43 -15.66 20.66
C LEU A 423 -5.39 -16.64 21.22
N ARG A 424 -5.15 -17.76 20.51
CA ARG A 424 -4.15 -18.76 20.90
C ARG A 424 -2.74 -18.15 21.01
N VAL A 425 -2.36 -17.28 20.09
CA VAL A 425 -1.03 -16.67 20.05
C VAL A 425 -0.86 -15.58 21.12
N THR A 426 -1.92 -14.88 21.50
CA THR A 426 -1.90 -13.81 22.52
C THR A 426 -2.04 -14.31 23.94
N GLU A 427 -2.84 -15.35 24.18
CA GLU A 427 -3.11 -15.88 25.53
C GLU A 427 -2.14 -16.99 25.95
N GLY A 428 -1.26 -17.44 25.06
CA GLY A 428 -0.16 -18.37 25.40
C GLY A 428 -0.60 -19.77 25.82
N GLY A 429 -1.79 -20.25 25.40
CA GLY A 429 -2.38 -21.48 25.94
C GLY A 429 -3.24 -22.29 24.98
N SER A 430 -3.00 -23.60 25.00
CA SER A 430 -3.70 -24.70 24.34
C SER A 430 -5.23 -24.61 24.32
N VAL A 431 -5.84 -24.52 23.13
CA VAL A 431 -7.18 -25.07 22.91
C VAL A 431 -6.98 -26.51 22.46
N SER A 432 -6.81 -27.40 23.43
CA SER A 432 -6.80 -28.85 23.25
C SER A 432 -8.20 -29.30 22.83
N GLY A 433 -8.45 -29.30 21.52
CA GLY A 433 -9.54 -30.03 20.90
C GLY A 433 -9.03 -31.35 20.36
N ARG A 434 -8.69 -32.29 21.27
CA ARG A 434 -8.50 -33.73 21.04
C ARG A 434 -8.21 -34.40 22.40
N SER A 435 -9.28 -34.82 23.06
CA SER A 435 -9.29 -36.03 23.88
C SER A 435 -9.79 -37.17 23.03
#